data_AF-A0A1I6FRZ8-F1
#
_entry.id   AF-A0A1I6FRZ8-F1
#
_cell.length_a   1.000
_cell.length_b   1.000
_cell.length_c   1.000
_cell.angle_alpha   90.00
_cell.angle_beta   90.00
_cell.angle_gamma   90.00
#
_symmetry.space_group_name_H-M   'P 1'
#
loop_
_entity.id
_entity.type
_entity.pdbx_description
1 polymer ?
#
loop_
_entity_poly.entity_id
_entity_poly.type
_entity_poly.pdbx_seq_one_letter_code
_entity_poly.pdbx_strand_id
1 'polypeptide(L)'
;MTSAAGTPVLRDPGAQDPRGRLDRVTWTARAAAHAARADALTAEHRARQARREKHPVHDFLFTYYGYKPGQLRRWHPGAGVTLEDAPERAAWRWYSPAPGVEAFAPDAAAYAAEKPELARLVRLMLARTAARPGQFGCFGLHEWAMVYRTPEHRHEVPLRLGLAGTDAVVEQGELRCTHIDAYRFFTPEAVPRNRLTPTRESQPQLEQPGCLHAGMDVYKWAMKLGPLVPGELLLDAFELARDIRILDMEAAPYDLSDWGVEPVRIETAEGKAEYVRRQRGFAERGNDLRARILDAWEPAPTLGS
;
A
#
# COMPACT_ATOMS: atom_id res chain seq x y z
N MET A 1 -23.41 -24.55 50.65
CA MET A 1 -22.36 -25.23 49.84
C MET A 1 -22.92 -25.47 48.45
N THR A 2 -22.54 -24.64 47.47
CA THR A 2 -22.29 -25.05 46.08
C THR A 2 -21.68 -23.85 45.36
N SER A 3 -20.42 -24.04 45.01
CA SER A 3 -19.50 -23.11 44.38
C SER A 3 -19.93 -22.80 42.95
N ALA A 4 -20.04 -21.52 42.60
CA ALA A 4 -20.10 -21.08 41.22
C ALA A 4 -18.69 -21.19 40.61
N ALA A 5 -18.49 -22.17 39.73
CA ALA A 5 -17.29 -22.27 38.93
C ALA A 5 -17.31 -21.16 37.87
N GLY A 6 -16.43 -20.17 38.04
CA GLY A 6 -16.17 -19.15 37.03
C GLY A 6 -15.42 -19.77 35.85
N THR A 7 -16.00 -19.65 34.65
CA THR A 7 -15.36 -19.97 33.38
C THR A 7 -14.05 -19.17 33.24
N PRO A 8 -12.91 -19.78 32.88
CA PRO A 8 -11.68 -19.03 32.69
C PRO A 8 -11.82 -18.14 31.46
N VAL A 9 -11.62 -16.83 31.67
CA VAL A 9 -11.49 -15.85 30.59
C VAL A 9 -10.23 -16.19 29.80
N LEU A 10 -10.41 -16.72 28.59
CA LEU A 10 -9.36 -16.87 27.60
C LEU A 10 -8.76 -15.49 27.33
N ARG A 11 -7.47 -15.31 27.62
CA ARG A 11 -6.73 -14.10 27.25
C ARG A 11 -6.79 -13.95 25.73
N ASP A 12 -7.10 -12.73 25.29
CA ASP A 12 -6.97 -12.30 23.92
C ASP A 12 -5.51 -12.52 23.45
N PRO A 13 -5.26 -13.34 22.40
CA PRO A 13 -3.91 -13.57 21.88
C PRO A 13 -3.28 -12.33 21.23
N GLY A 14 -4.02 -11.21 21.13
CA GLY A 14 -3.54 -9.92 20.63
C GLY A 14 -2.96 -8.97 21.67
N ALA A 15 -3.00 -9.29 22.97
CA ALA A 15 -2.45 -8.42 24.00
C ALA A 15 -0.91 -8.41 23.94
N GLN A 16 -0.34 -7.34 23.38
CA GLN A 16 1.09 -7.04 23.47
C GLN A 16 1.53 -7.15 24.94
N ASP A 17 2.63 -7.85 25.24
CA ASP A 17 3.31 -7.67 26.53
C ASP A 17 3.57 -6.15 26.67
N PRO A 18 3.17 -5.50 27.78
CA PRO A 18 3.44 -4.09 28.01
C PRO A 18 4.93 -3.69 27.88
N ARG A 19 5.84 -4.66 27.80
CA ARG A 19 7.29 -4.49 27.61
C ARG A 19 7.78 -4.65 26.16
N GLY A 20 6.89 -4.88 25.18
CA GLY A 20 7.30 -5.07 23.79
C GLY A 20 8.21 -6.29 23.58
N ARG A 21 7.99 -7.38 24.32
CA ARG A 21 8.78 -8.62 24.20
C ARG A 21 7.88 -9.79 23.81
N LEU A 22 8.38 -10.68 22.96
CA LEU A 22 7.68 -11.90 22.54
C LEU A 22 8.58 -13.10 22.79
N ASP A 23 8.08 -14.05 23.56
CA ASP A 23 8.71 -15.36 23.69
C ASP A 23 8.67 -16.13 22.37
N ARG A 24 9.48 -17.20 22.27
CA ARG A 24 9.61 -18.00 21.06
C ARG A 24 8.30 -18.58 20.57
N VAL A 25 7.50 -19.14 21.47
CA VAL A 25 6.23 -19.78 21.13
C VAL A 25 5.29 -18.75 20.50
N THR A 26 5.21 -17.56 21.09
CA THR A 26 4.33 -16.48 20.64
C THR A 26 4.77 -15.92 19.30
N TRP A 27 6.05 -15.55 19.14
CA TRP A 27 6.49 -14.92 17.89
C TRP A 27 6.51 -15.90 16.72
N THR A 28 6.85 -17.18 16.94
CA THR A 28 6.82 -18.19 15.87
C THR A 28 5.38 -18.47 15.41
N ALA A 29 4.42 -18.50 16.34
CA ALA A 29 3.00 -18.63 15.99
C ALA A 29 2.51 -17.44 15.15
N ARG A 30 2.85 -16.20 15.53
CA ARG A 30 2.54 -14.99 14.74
C ARG A 30 3.19 -15.02 13.36
N ALA A 31 4.46 -15.40 13.28
CA ALA A 31 5.17 -15.54 12.01
C ALA A 31 4.53 -16.57 11.08
N ALA A 32 4.05 -17.70 11.63
CA ALA A 32 3.33 -18.73 10.86
C ALA A 32 1.96 -18.22 10.36
N ALA A 33 1.19 -17.55 11.22
CA ALA A 33 -0.09 -16.96 10.84
C ALA A 33 0.07 -15.88 9.75
N HIS A 34 1.06 -15.01 9.87
CA HIS A 34 1.43 -14.04 8.84
C HIS A 34 1.80 -14.71 7.53
N ALA A 35 2.64 -15.75 7.57
CA ALA A 35 3.05 -16.49 6.38
C ALA A 35 1.83 -17.11 5.68
N ALA A 36 0.90 -17.70 6.42
CA ALA A 36 -0.34 -18.26 5.87
C ALA A 36 -1.21 -17.18 5.20
N ARG A 37 -1.37 -16.00 5.84
CA ARG A 37 -2.11 -14.87 5.26
C ARG A 37 -1.44 -14.36 3.97
N ALA A 38 -0.12 -14.16 3.99
CA ALA A 38 0.63 -13.77 2.80
C ALA A 38 0.54 -14.82 1.68
N ASP A 39 0.54 -16.10 2.04
CA ASP A 39 0.39 -17.19 1.09
C ASP A 39 -0.99 -17.21 0.44
N ALA A 40 -2.07 -16.93 1.19
CA ALA A 40 -3.40 -16.77 0.64
C ALA A 40 -3.48 -15.56 -0.30
N LEU A 41 -2.96 -14.40 0.12
CA LEU A 41 -2.99 -13.15 -0.65
C LEU A 41 -2.23 -13.20 -1.97
N THR A 42 -1.22 -14.09 -2.06
CA THR A 42 -0.36 -14.21 -3.25
C THR A 42 -0.58 -15.50 -4.04
N ALA A 43 -1.53 -16.35 -3.62
CA ALA A 43 -1.78 -17.67 -4.21
C ALA A 43 -2.05 -17.60 -5.72
N GLU A 44 -2.99 -16.74 -6.13
CA GLU A 44 -3.38 -16.64 -7.54
C GLU A 44 -2.26 -16.10 -8.42
N HIS A 45 -1.52 -15.10 -7.93
CA HIS A 45 -0.37 -14.57 -8.66
C HIS A 45 0.69 -15.65 -8.89
N ARG A 46 1.01 -16.46 -7.86
CA ARG A 46 1.96 -17.58 -8.02
C ARG A 46 1.43 -18.64 -8.98
N ALA A 47 0.13 -18.95 -8.94
CA ALA A 47 -0.49 -19.90 -9.85
C ALA A 47 -0.39 -19.43 -11.32
N ARG A 48 -0.68 -18.14 -11.59
CA ARG A 48 -0.51 -17.53 -12.93
C ARG A 48 0.94 -17.56 -13.37
N GLN A 49 1.89 -17.19 -12.50
CA GLN A 49 3.32 -17.26 -12.81
C GLN A 49 3.78 -18.67 -13.19
N ALA A 50 3.31 -19.70 -12.47
CA ALA A 50 3.62 -21.09 -12.80
C ALA A 50 3.09 -21.51 -14.19
N ARG A 51 1.95 -20.95 -14.62
CA ARG A 51 1.36 -21.16 -15.95
C ARG A 51 1.85 -20.17 -17.01
N ARG A 52 2.71 -19.20 -16.65
CA ARG A 52 3.17 -18.07 -17.50
C ARG A 52 2.02 -17.21 -18.03
N GLU A 53 0.93 -17.12 -17.27
CA GLU A 53 -0.21 -16.25 -17.57
C GLU A 53 0.02 -14.84 -17.01
N LYS A 54 -0.52 -13.84 -17.70
CA LYS A 54 -0.51 -12.44 -17.26
C LYS A 54 -1.93 -12.00 -16.91
N HIS A 55 -2.06 -11.21 -15.87
CA HIS A 55 -3.29 -10.53 -15.49
C HIS A 55 -3.08 -9.01 -15.40
N PRO A 56 -3.73 -8.20 -16.26
CA PRO A 56 -3.44 -6.77 -16.39
C PRO A 56 -3.74 -5.97 -15.10
N VAL A 57 -4.70 -6.44 -14.30
CA VAL A 57 -5.03 -5.83 -13.00
C VAL A 57 -4.18 -6.40 -11.86
N HIS A 58 -4.32 -7.70 -11.55
CA HIS A 58 -3.76 -8.29 -10.34
C HIS A 58 -2.23 -8.45 -10.33
N ASP A 59 -1.57 -8.55 -11.49
CA ASP A 59 -0.10 -8.67 -11.52
C ASP A 59 0.60 -7.31 -11.39
N PHE A 60 -0.14 -6.20 -11.53
CA PHE A 60 0.38 -4.84 -11.44
C PHE A 60 1.18 -4.59 -10.16
N LEU A 61 0.68 -5.02 -8.99
CA LEU A 61 1.38 -4.76 -7.72
C LEU A 61 2.76 -5.40 -7.65
N PHE A 62 2.97 -6.52 -8.36
CA PHE A 62 4.24 -7.23 -8.37
C PHE A 62 5.19 -6.67 -9.43
N THR A 63 4.67 -6.27 -10.59
CA THR A 63 5.48 -5.70 -11.68
C THR A 63 5.84 -4.24 -11.43
N TYR A 64 4.90 -3.45 -10.91
CA TYR A 64 5.07 -2.02 -10.65
C TYR A 64 5.97 -1.75 -9.43
N TYR A 65 5.68 -2.38 -8.29
CA TYR A 65 6.49 -2.20 -7.08
C TYR A 65 7.72 -3.12 -7.04
N GLY A 66 7.73 -4.21 -7.80
CA GLY A 66 8.88 -5.12 -7.91
C GLY A 66 9.10 -6.03 -6.69
N TYR A 67 8.15 -6.09 -5.75
CA TYR A 67 8.27 -6.90 -4.54
C TYR A 67 7.76 -8.32 -4.76
N LYS A 68 8.59 -9.32 -4.43
CA LYS A 68 8.28 -10.74 -4.62
C LYS A 68 7.38 -11.27 -3.50
N PRO A 69 6.51 -12.27 -3.75
CA PRO A 69 5.70 -12.92 -2.72
C PRO A 69 6.49 -13.39 -1.48
N GLY A 70 7.72 -13.89 -1.67
CA GLY A 70 8.58 -14.29 -0.56
C GLY A 70 9.01 -13.15 0.38
N GLN A 71 9.02 -11.90 -0.11
CA GLN A 71 9.28 -10.73 0.73
C GLN A 71 8.04 -10.39 1.58
N LEU A 72 6.83 -10.45 0.98
CA LEU A 72 5.56 -10.29 1.71
C LEU A 72 5.37 -11.36 2.79
N ARG A 73 5.81 -12.60 2.51
CA ARG A 73 5.71 -13.73 3.43
C ARG A 73 6.61 -13.60 4.67
N ARG A 74 7.62 -12.73 4.63
CA ARG A 74 8.56 -12.54 5.74
C ARG A 74 7.91 -11.69 6.84
N TRP A 75 7.68 -12.31 7.99
CA TRP A 75 7.12 -11.61 9.15
C TRP A 75 8.18 -10.84 9.93
N HIS A 76 7.80 -9.66 10.41
CA HIS A 76 8.56 -8.81 11.31
C HIS A 76 7.64 -8.32 12.43
N PRO A 77 8.14 -8.18 13.68
CA PRO A 77 7.30 -7.76 14.79
C PRO A 77 7.07 -6.24 14.83
N GLY A 78 7.84 -5.45 14.07
CA GLY A 78 7.85 -3.99 14.12
C GLY A 78 8.93 -3.44 15.05
N ALA A 79 9.20 -2.13 14.96
CA ALA A 79 10.17 -1.48 15.82
C ALA A 79 9.79 -1.55 17.30
N GLY A 80 10.78 -1.60 18.18
CA GLY A 80 10.56 -1.66 19.64
C GLY A 80 10.09 -3.01 20.17
N VAL A 81 9.92 -4.03 19.31
CA VAL A 81 9.53 -5.37 19.74
C VAL A 81 10.71 -6.35 19.71
N THR A 82 11.06 -6.86 20.89
CA THR A 82 12.13 -7.85 21.08
C THR A 82 11.60 -9.27 20.92
N LEU A 83 12.31 -10.10 20.16
CA LEU A 83 12.08 -11.53 20.03
C LEU A 83 13.07 -12.28 20.91
N GLU A 84 12.60 -13.16 21.80
CA GLU A 84 13.45 -14.02 22.63
C GLU A 84 13.76 -15.34 21.91
N ASP A 85 14.94 -15.93 22.17
CA ASP A 85 15.42 -17.17 21.54
C ASP A 85 15.22 -17.13 20.01
N ALA A 86 15.85 -16.14 19.37
CA ALA A 86 15.73 -15.86 17.95
C ALA A 86 17.09 -15.72 17.23
N PRO A 87 18.08 -16.63 17.43
CA PRO A 87 19.39 -16.55 16.78
C PRO A 87 19.30 -16.49 15.24
N GLU A 88 18.22 -17.02 14.64
CA GLU A 88 17.94 -16.92 13.21
C GLU A 88 17.70 -15.48 12.69
N ARG A 89 17.50 -14.52 13.60
CA ARG A 89 17.35 -13.09 13.28
C ARG A 89 18.67 -12.32 13.36
N ALA A 90 19.73 -12.92 13.90
CA ALA A 90 21.02 -12.25 14.08
C ALA A 90 21.62 -11.72 12.77
N ALA A 91 21.45 -12.47 11.67
CA ALA A 91 21.95 -12.09 10.35
C ALA A 91 20.98 -11.24 9.53
N TRP A 92 19.81 -10.89 10.08
CA TRP A 92 18.82 -10.11 9.33
C TRP A 92 19.23 -8.64 9.31
N ARG A 93 19.08 -8.01 8.14
CA ARG A 93 19.39 -6.59 7.98
C ARG A 93 18.48 -5.75 8.87
N TRP A 94 19.08 -4.78 9.56
CA TRP A 94 18.41 -3.91 10.54
C TRP A 94 17.76 -4.69 11.71
N TYR A 95 18.42 -5.76 12.14
CA TYR A 95 18.20 -6.37 13.44
C TYR A 95 19.47 -6.21 14.28
N SER A 96 19.27 -5.99 15.58
CA SER A 96 20.36 -5.89 16.57
C SER A 96 20.06 -6.76 17.79
N PRO A 97 21.10 -7.19 18.52
CA PRO A 97 20.92 -7.83 19.82
C PRO A 97 20.10 -6.94 20.77
N ALA A 98 19.20 -7.56 21.51
CA ALA A 98 18.37 -6.92 22.51
C ALA A 98 18.58 -7.61 23.88
N PRO A 99 18.18 -6.99 25.01
CA PRO A 99 18.31 -7.61 26.32
C PRO A 99 17.63 -8.99 26.36
N GLY A 100 18.31 -10.02 26.88
CA GLY A 100 17.82 -11.40 26.92
C GLY A 100 18.81 -12.41 26.35
N VAL A 101 18.49 -13.70 26.45
CA VAL A 101 19.31 -14.77 25.86
C VAL A 101 18.93 -14.92 24.39
N GLU A 102 19.92 -14.74 23.51
CA GLU A 102 19.76 -14.82 22.04
C GLU A 102 18.56 -14.00 21.52
N ALA A 103 18.34 -12.82 22.13
CA ALA A 103 17.22 -11.95 21.82
C ALA A 103 17.60 -10.88 20.79
N PHE A 104 16.69 -10.61 19.85
CA PHE A 104 16.91 -9.67 18.74
C PHE A 104 15.68 -8.82 18.48
N ALA A 105 15.88 -7.58 18.04
CA ALA A 105 14.81 -6.65 17.70
C ALA A 105 15.12 -5.91 16.39
N PRO A 106 14.10 -5.47 15.62
CA PRO A 106 14.30 -4.50 14.55
C PRO A 106 14.95 -3.22 15.09
N ASP A 107 16.03 -2.80 14.45
CA ASP A 107 16.85 -1.66 14.86
C ASP A 107 16.57 -0.43 13.99
N ALA A 108 15.71 0.45 14.51
CA ALA A 108 15.36 1.71 13.87
C ALA A 108 16.56 2.66 13.75
N ALA A 109 17.50 2.63 14.70
CA ALA A 109 18.70 3.48 14.66
C ALA A 109 19.65 3.02 13.55
N ALA A 110 19.87 1.71 13.42
CA ALA A 110 20.65 1.15 12.31
C ALA A 110 20.02 1.46 10.95
N TYR A 111 18.69 1.34 10.83
CA TYR A 111 17.97 1.75 9.61
C TYR A 111 18.16 3.25 9.31
N ALA A 112 17.96 4.12 10.30
CA ALA A 112 18.08 5.57 10.12
C ALA A 112 19.51 6.01 9.79
N ALA A 113 20.52 5.35 10.37
CA ALA A 113 21.93 5.59 10.05
C ALA A 113 22.27 5.18 8.62
N GLU A 114 21.73 4.05 8.14
CA GLU A 114 22.00 3.57 6.77
C GLU A 114 21.16 4.29 5.70
N LYS A 115 19.95 4.74 6.05
CA LYS A 115 18.94 5.28 5.12
C LYS A 115 18.31 6.61 5.59
N PRO A 116 19.10 7.63 5.98
CA PRO A 116 18.57 8.85 6.60
C PRO A 116 17.59 9.61 5.67
N GLU A 117 17.94 9.77 4.39
CA GLU A 117 17.07 10.46 3.43
C GLU A 117 15.78 9.71 3.15
N LEU A 118 15.83 8.38 3.09
CA LEU A 118 14.62 7.58 2.87
C LEU A 118 13.71 7.61 4.10
N ALA A 119 14.27 7.49 5.30
CA ALA A 119 13.52 7.63 6.55
C ALA A 119 12.79 8.99 6.58
N ARG A 120 13.52 10.08 6.35
CA ARG A 120 12.96 11.44 6.28
C ARG A 120 11.87 11.55 5.22
N LEU A 121 12.08 11.00 4.03
CA LEU A 121 11.10 11.03 2.94
C LEU A 121 9.83 10.26 3.31
N VAL A 122 9.95 9.02 3.81
CA VAL A 122 8.79 8.19 4.20
C VAL A 122 7.95 8.92 5.24
N ARG A 123 8.58 9.43 6.30
CA ARG A 123 7.91 10.24 7.33
C ARG A 123 7.14 11.40 6.70
N LEU A 124 7.82 12.16 5.85
CA LEU A 124 7.25 13.34 5.20
C LEU A 124 6.04 12.98 4.33
N MET A 125 6.15 11.91 3.55
CA MET A 125 5.11 11.44 2.63
C MET A 125 3.88 10.96 3.39
N LEU A 126 4.04 10.13 4.42
CA LEU A 126 2.92 9.61 5.21
C LEU A 126 2.23 10.75 5.99
N ALA A 127 2.99 11.56 6.72
CA ALA A 127 2.43 12.60 7.58
C ALA A 127 1.75 13.73 6.79
N ARG A 128 2.41 14.27 5.75
CA ARG A 128 1.84 15.40 4.98
C ARG A 128 0.63 14.97 4.16
N THR A 129 0.63 13.76 3.62
CA THR A 129 -0.52 13.25 2.88
C THR A 129 -1.72 13.07 3.81
N ALA A 130 -1.52 12.50 5.00
CA ALA A 130 -2.60 12.30 5.97
C ALA A 130 -3.19 13.64 6.49
N ALA A 131 -2.36 14.67 6.63
CA ALA A 131 -2.78 15.98 7.16
C ALA A 131 -3.57 16.86 6.16
N ARG A 132 -3.62 16.51 4.87
CA ARG A 132 -4.29 17.32 3.85
C ARG A 132 -5.76 16.93 3.69
N PRO A 133 -6.63 17.89 3.31
CA PRO A 133 -7.96 17.55 2.82
C PRO A 133 -7.89 16.65 1.58
N GLY A 134 -8.70 15.59 1.55
CA GLY A 134 -8.85 14.74 0.38
C GLY A 134 -9.49 15.49 -0.79
N GLN A 135 -8.88 15.37 -1.97
CA GLN A 135 -9.42 15.85 -3.24
C GLN A 135 -9.93 14.66 -4.05
N PHE A 136 -11.19 14.73 -4.47
CA PHE A 136 -11.93 13.63 -5.11
C PHE A 136 -12.37 13.96 -6.55
N GLY A 137 -11.82 15.03 -7.14
CA GLY A 137 -12.20 15.52 -8.47
C GLY A 137 -11.34 14.99 -9.62
N CYS A 138 -10.42 14.04 -9.39
CA CYS A 138 -9.59 13.45 -10.44
C CYS A 138 -10.36 12.39 -11.25
N PHE A 139 -11.30 11.68 -10.61
CA PHE A 139 -12.11 10.61 -11.20
C PHE A 139 -11.33 9.46 -11.88
N GLY A 140 -10.02 9.31 -11.65
CA GLY A 140 -9.23 8.30 -12.35
C GLY A 140 -8.82 8.70 -13.77
N LEU A 141 -9.03 9.97 -14.16
CA LEU A 141 -8.68 10.47 -15.50
C LEU A 141 -7.18 10.38 -15.84
N HIS A 142 -6.32 10.03 -14.89
CA HIS A 142 -4.91 9.77 -15.16
C HIS A 142 -4.72 8.61 -16.14
N GLU A 143 -5.52 7.53 -16.09
CA GLU A 143 -5.40 6.41 -17.05
C GLU A 143 -5.83 6.83 -18.46
N TRP A 144 -6.81 7.73 -18.56
CA TRP A 144 -7.30 8.28 -19.83
C TRP A 144 -6.26 9.22 -20.45
N ALA A 145 -5.62 10.03 -19.63
CA ALA A 145 -4.53 10.91 -20.04
C ALA A 145 -3.27 10.17 -20.53
N MET A 146 -3.08 8.90 -20.15
CA MET A 146 -1.96 8.08 -20.63
C MET A 146 -2.14 7.57 -22.07
N VAL A 147 -3.37 7.61 -22.61
CA VAL A 147 -3.70 7.16 -23.98
C VAL A 147 -4.30 8.26 -24.86
N TYR A 148 -4.45 9.47 -24.33
CA TYR A 148 -5.06 10.61 -25.01
C TYR A 148 -4.34 10.97 -26.32
N ARG A 149 -5.09 11.02 -27.43
CA ARG A 149 -4.63 11.32 -28.79
C ARG A 149 -3.47 10.46 -29.29
N THR A 150 -3.34 9.24 -28.75
CA THR A 150 -2.28 8.32 -29.16
C THR A 150 -2.91 7.11 -29.88
N PRO A 151 -2.64 6.93 -31.18
CA PRO A 151 -3.19 5.80 -31.95
C PRO A 151 -2.53 4.45 -31.58
N GLU A 152 -1.31 4.48 -31.03
CA GLU A 152 -0.61 3.30 -30.52
C GLU A 152 -0.78 3.21 -28.99
N HIS A 153 -1.45 2.17 -28.50
CA HIS A 153 -1.58 1.96 -27.06
C HIS A 153 -0.41 1.14 -26.51
N ARG A 154 0.11 1.54 -25.34
CA ARG A 154 1.14 0.79 -24.59
C ARG A 154 0.65 -0.59 -24.11
N HIS A 155 -0.65 -0.84 -24.15
CA HIS A 155 -1.30 -2.05 -23.69
C HIS A 155 -2.04 -2.73 -24.84
N GLU A 156 -1.98 -4.06 -24.90
CA GLU A 156 -2.69 -4.89 -25.88
C GLU A 156 -4.22 -4.87 -25.68
N VAL A 157 -4.70 -4.27 -24.59
CA VAL A 157 -6.11 -4.23 -24.20
C VAL A 157 -6.86 -3.15 -24.99
N PRO A 158 -8.00 -3.47 -25.64
CA PRO A 158 -8.77 -2.51 -26.43
C PRO A 158 -9.38 -1.40 -25.56
N LEU A 159 -9.66 -0.24 -26.18
CA LEU A 159 -10.36 0.86 -25.53
C LEU A 159 -11.88 0.63 -25.58
N ARG A 160 -12.54 0.76 -24.43
CA ARG A 160 -14.00 0.60 -24.25
C ARG A 160 -14.82 1.55 -25.13
N LEU A 161 -14.35 2.79 -25.32
CA LEU A 161 -15.06 3.83 -26.08
C LEU A 161 -14.37 4.15 -27.43
N GLY A 162 -13.40 3.32 -27.84
CA GLY A 162 -12.49 3.64 -28.93
C GLY A 162 -11.67 4.91 -28.68
N LEU A 163 -10.88 5.31 -29.67
CA LEU A 163 -10.01 6.50 -29.60
C LEU A 163 -10.82 7.78 -29.39
N ALA A 164 -11.79 8.05 -30.27
CA ALA A 164 -12.56 9.29 -30.25
C ALA A 164 -13.37 9.49 -28.95
N GLY A 165 -13.97 8.41 -28.43
CA GLY A 165 -14.70 8.48 -27.16
C GLY A 165 -13.78 8.69 -25.96
N THR A 166 -12.60 8.06 -25.97
CA THR A 166 -11.57 8.24 -24.94
C THR A 166 -11.04 9.67 -24.91
N ASP A 167 -10.76 10.24 -26.08
CA ASP A 167 -10.33 11.63 -26.21
C ASP A 167 -11.40 12.61 -25.73
N ALA A 168 -12.67 12.38 -26.09
CA ALA A 168 -13.78 13.22 -25.65
C ALA A 168 -13.91 13.27 -24.11
N VAL A 169 -13.68 12.15 -23.41
CA VAL A 169 -13.70 12.11 -21.93
C VAL A 169 -12.58 12.97 -21.32
N VAL A 170 -11.38 12.92 -21.90
CA VAL A 170 -10.24 13.77 -21.46
C VAL A 170 -10.50 15.25 -21.79
N GLU A 171 -11.14 15.53 -22.92
CA GLU A 171 -11.43 16.89 -23.37
C GLU A 171 -12.51 17.58 -22.53
N GLN A 172 -13.56 16.85 -22.15
CA GLN A 172 -14.66 17.32 -21.29
C GLN A 172 -14.29 17.30 -19.80
N GLY A 173 -13.37 16.42 -19.41
CA GLY A 173 -12.86 16.31 -18.06
C GLY A 173 -11.82 17.38 -17.72
N GLU A 174 -11.55 17.51 -16.43
CA GLU A 174 -10.44 18.32 -15.96
C GLU A 174 -9.35 17.45 -15.37
N LEU A 175 -8.17 17.45 -15.97
CA LEU A 175 -7.02 16.74 -15.43
C LEU A 175 -6.47 17.50 -14.23
N ARG A 176 -6.53 16.87 -13.05
CA ARG A 176 -6.07 17.43 -11.76
C ARG A 176 -5.17 16.46 -11.00
N CYS A 177 -4.41 15.64 -11.74
CA CYS A 177 -3.52 14.65 -11.15
C CYS A 177 -2.44 15.34 -10.32
N THR A 178 -2.31 14.95 -9.05
CA THR A 178 -1.27 15.43 -8.14
C THR A 178 -0.11 14.44 -7.97
N HIS A 179 -0.28 13.22 -8.47
CA HIS A 179 0.64 12.12 -8.23
C HIS A 179 1.63 11.95 -9.40
N ILE A 180 2.90 12.30 -9.16
CA ILE A 180 3.96 12.29 -10.18
C ILE A 180 4.14 10.92 -10.85
N ASP A 181 3.92 9.84 -10.11
CA ASP A 181 4.14 8.49 -10.60
C ASP A 181 3.06 8.02 -11.58
N ALA A 182 1.91 8.68 -11.63
CA ALA A 182 0.92 8.54 -12.69
C ALA A 182 1.13 9.63 -13.77
N TYR A 183 1.33 10.88 -13.35
CA TYR A 183 1.47 12.02 -14.25
C TYR A 183 2.60 11.86 -15.28
N ARG A 184 3.75 11.26 -14.90
CA ARG A 184 4.89 11.06 -15.81
C ARG A 184 4.62 10.14 -17.01
N PHE A 185 3.47 9.46 -17.01
CA PHE A 185 3.04 8.60 -18.11
C PHE A 185 2.02 9.26 -19.03
N PHE A 186 1.61 10.50 -18.76
CA PHE A 186 0.70 11.24 -19.62
C PHE A 186 1.29 11.40 -21.02
N THR A 187 0.42 11.40 -22.03
CA THR A 187 0.84 11.71 -23.40
C THR A 187 1.31 13.17 -23.48
N PRO A 188 2.19 13.52 -24.45
CA PRO A 188 2.63 14.90 -24.65
C PRO A 188 1.45 15.89 -24.76
N GLU A 189 0.34 15.47 -25.36
CA GLU A 189 -0.88 16.23 -25.56
C GLU A 189 -1.74 16.36 -24.28
N ALA A 190 -1.66 15.39 -23.36
CA ALA A 190 -2.38 15.44 -22.08
C ALA A 190 -1.63 16.25 -21.02
N VAL A 191 -0.30 16.28 -21.06
CA VAL A 191 0.57 17.05 -20.13
C VAL A 191 0.10 18.50 -19.94
N PRO A 192 -0.08 19.33 -20.99
CA PRO A 192 -0.49 20.73 -20.82
C PRO A 192 -1.94 20.90 -20.33
N ARG A 193 -2.76 19.84 -20.33
CA ARG A 193 -4.15 19.89 -19.83
C ARG A 193 -4.24 19.69 -18.32
N ASN A 194 -3.20 19.12 -17.68
CA ASN A 194 -3.21 18.92 -16.23
C ASN A 194 -3.04 20.26 -15.51
N ARG A 195 -3.89 20.53 -14.52
CA ARG A 195 -3.85 21.78 -13.73
C ARG A 195 -2.52 22.03 -13.02
N LEU A 196 -1.75 20.97 -12.78
CA LEU A 196 -0.49 20.98 -12.06
C LEU A 196 0.56 20.29 -12.91
N THR A 197 1.83 20.59 -12.64
CA THR A 197 2.97 19.87 -13.20
C THR A 197 3.71 19.16 -12.07
N PRO A 198 3.19 18.02 -11.55
CA PRO A 198 3.89 17.27 -10.52
C PRO A 198 5.32 16.96 -10.94
N THR A 199 6.24 16.99 -9.97
CA THR A 199 7.63 16.57 -10.11
C THR A 199 8.01 15.71 -8.92
N ARG A 200 9.17 15.05 -8.98
CA ARG A 200 9.69 14.31 -7.81
C ARG A 200 9.95 15.24 -6.61
N GLU A 201 10.41 16.45 -6.88
CA GLU A 201 10.68 17.46 -5.86
C GLU A 201 9.40 17.99 -5.20
N SER A 202 8.33 18.18 -5.98
CA SER A 202 7.04 18.69 -5.50
C SER A 202 6.11 17.61 -4.93
N GLN A 203 6.47 16.33 -5.04
CA GLN A 203 5.64 15.21 -4.58
C GLN A 203 5.19 15.35 -3.10
N PRO A 204 6.07 15.69 -2.13
CA PRO A 204 5.65 15.88 -0.74
C PRO A 204 4.66 17.04 -0.53
N GLN A 205 4.58 17.99 -1.45
CA GLN A 205 3.72 19.17 -1.41
C GLN A 205 2.36 18.91 -2.06
N LEU A 206 2.31 18.02 -3.06
CA LEU A 206 1.12 17.79 -3.88
C LEU A 206 0.33 16.53 -3.52
N GLU A 207 0.97 15.49 -2.97
CA GLU A 207 0.24 14.27 -2.62
C GLU A 207 -0.86 14.52 -1.59
N GLN A 208 -1.99 13.85 -1.76
CA GLN A 208 -3.21 14.06 -0.99
C GLN A 208 -3.99 12.75 -0.85
N PRO A 209 -4.78 12.58 0.21
CA PRO A 209 -5.26 11.25 0.61
C PRO A 209 -6.37 10.68 -0.29
N GLY A 210 -7.06 11.52 -1.05
CA GLY A 210 -8.03 11.11 -2.06
C GLY A 210 -7.39 10.53 -3.33
N CYS A 211 -6.09 10.68 -3.56
CA CYS A 211 -5.44 10.05 -4.72
C CYS A 211 -5.34 8.54 -4.49
N LEU A 212 -5.94 7.74 -5.37
CA LEU A 212 -5.86 6.27 -5.31
C LEU A 212 -4.41 5.80 -5.22
N HIS A 213 -3.53 6.33 -6.08
CA HIS A 213 -2.12 5.96 -6.11
C HIS A 213 -1.36 6.35 -4.84
N ALA A 214 -1.67 7.49 -4.22
CA ALA A 214 -1.08 7.82 -2.92
C ALA A 214 -1.53 6.81 -1.84
N GLY A 215 -2.76 6.28 -1.93
CA GLY A 215 -3.27 5.19 -1.10
C GLY A 215 -2.56 3.86 -1.35
N MET A 216 -2.33 3.50 -2.61
CA MET A 216 -1.54 2.30 -2.97
C MET A 216 -0.10 2.41 -2.45
N ASP A 217 0.49 3.60 -2.52
CA ASP A 217 1.85 3.86 -2.07
C ASP A 217 2.09 3.67 -0.57
N VAL A 218 1.04 3.59 0.25
CA VAL A 218 1.17 3.19 1.65
C VAL A 218 1.85 1.81 1.76
N TYR A 219 1.52 0.89 0.85
CA TYR A 219 2.20 -0.41 0.73
C TYR A 219 3.69 -0.25 0.39
N LYS A 220 4.02 0.61 -0.59
CA LYS A 220 5.42 0.91 -0.96
C LYS A 220 6.21 1.42 0.25
N TRP A 221 5.63 2.33 1.03
CA TRP A 221 6.29 2.88 2.20
C TRP A 221 6.49 1.85 3.30
N ALA A 222 5.49 1.01 3.57
CA ALA A 222 5.64 -0.13 4.49
C ALA A 222 6.78 -1.07 4.07
N MET A 223 6.85 -1.44 2.79
CA MET A 223 7.92 -2.29 2.25
C MET A 223 9.31 -1.65 2.37
N LYS A 224 9.41 -0.33 2.19
CA LYS A 224 10.69 0.40 2.29
C LYS A 224 11.19 0.53 3.73
N LEU A 225 10.29 0.65 4.70
CA LEU A 225 10.61 0.62 6.13
C LEU A 225 10.99 -0.79 6.61
N GLY A 226 10.57 -1.83 5.90
CA GLY A 226 11.00 -3.21 6.12
C GLY A 226 10.66 -3.70 7.54
N PRO A 227 11.65 -4.13 8.34
CA PRO A 227 11.40 -4.78 9.63
C PRO A 227 10.84 -3.84 10.70
N LEU A 228 10.85 -2.53 10.47
CA LEU A 228 10.28 -1.55 11.39
C LEU A 228 8.75 -1.52 11.37
N VAL A 229 8.13 -2.06 10.33
CA VAL A 229 6.67 -2.15 10.20
C VAL A 229 6.23 -3.57 10.59
N PRO A 230 5.25 -3.73 11.50
CA PRO A 230 4.67 -5.04 11.81
C PRO A 230 4.17 -5.74 10.54
N GLY A 231 4.43 -7.04 10.42
CA GLY A 231 4.06 -7.81 9.23
C GLY A 231 2.57 -7.75 8.93
N GLU A 232 1.72 -7.77 9.96
CA GLU A 232 0.27 -7.68 9.83
C GLU A 232 -0.15 -6.34 9.21
N LEU A 233 0.49 -5.24 9.61
CA LEU A 233 0.25 -3.90 9.06
C LEU A 233 0.75 -3.78 7.61
N LEU A 234 1.86 -4.45 7.27
CA LEU A 234 2.32 -4.56 5.88
C LEU A 234 1.27 -5.26 4.99
N LEU A 235 0.68 -6.36 5.47
CA LEU A 235 -0.35 -7.07 4.71
C LEU A 235 -1.65 -6.27 4.60
N ASP A 236 -2.05 -5.51 5.62
CA ASP A 236 -3.18 -4.57 5.53
C ASP A 236 -2.95 -3.53 4.42
N ALA A 237 -1.74 -2.98 4.31
CA ALA A 237 -1.38 -2.04 3.26
C ALA A 237 -1.35 -2.67 1.86
N PHE A 238 -0.87 -3.91 1.74
CA PHE A 238 -0.92 -4.68 0.48
C PHE A 238 -2.36 -4.90 0.02
N GLU A 239 -3.25 -5.30 0.92
CA GLU A 239 -4.68 -5.47 0.59
C GLU A 239 -5.34 -4.16 0.18
N LEU A 240 -5.04 -3.05 0.85
CA LEU A 240 -5.51 -1.74 0.41
C LEU A 240 -5.04 -1.44 -1.02
N ALA A 241 -3.76 -1.66 -1.32
CA ALA A 241 -3.22 -1.42 -2.66
C ALA A 241 -3.89 -2.32 -3.72
N ARG A 242 -4.21 -3.57 -3.39
CA ARG A 242 -4.94 -4.51 -4.26
C ARG A 242 -6.35 -4.01 -4.53
N ASP A 243 -7.09 -3.65 -3.49
CA ASP A 243 -8.47 -3.20 -3.61
C ASP A 243 -8.56 -1.88 -4.39
N ILE A 244 -7.61 -0.95 -4.17
CA ILE A 244 -7.51 0.28 -4.94
C ILE A 244 -7.22 0.00 -6.41
N ARG A 245 -6.28 -0.91 -6.72
CA ARG A 245 -5.94 -1.24 -8.11
C ARG A 245 -7.14 -1.78 -8.90
N ILE A 246 -8.07 -2.47 -8.23
CA ILE A 246 -9.33 -2.88 -8.85
C ILE A 246 -10.12 -1.64 -9.29
N LEU A 247 -10.42 -0.70 -8.38
CA LEU A 247 -11.16 0.52 -8.73
C LEU A 247 -10.45 1.37 -9.79
N ASP A 248 -9.12 1.48 -9.70
CA ASP A 248 -8.30 2.19 -10.68
C ASP A 248 -8.50 1.64 -12.09
N MET A 249 -8.60 0.31 -12.22
CA MET A 249 -8.83 -0.34 -13.51
C MET A 249 -10.29 -0.41 -13.93
N GLU A 250 -11.23 -0.51 -13.01
CA GLU A 250 -12.67 -0.40 -13.32
C GLU A 250 -13.00 1.00 -13.89
N ALA A 251 -12.26 2.05 -13.49
CA ALA A 251 -12.45 3.41 -13.98
C ALA A 251 -11.62 3.76 -15.22
N ALA A 252 -10.75 2.86 -15.68
CA ALA A 252 -9.82 3.09 -16.78
C ALA A 252 -10.55 3.08 -18.16
N PRO A 253 -9.89 3.54 -19.25
CA PRO A 253 -10.49 3.55 -20.59
C PRO A 253 -10.49 2.18 -21.27
N TYR A 254 -9.88 1.16 -20.66
CA TYR A 254 -9.70 -0.16 -21.26
C TYR A 254 -10.93 -1.07 -21.06
N ASP A 255 -11.21 -1.91 -22.04
CA ASP A 255 -12.18 -3.00 -21.90
C ASP A 255 -11.49 -4.22 -21.27
N LEU A 256 -11.86 -4.52 -20.03
CA LEU A 256 -11.28 -5.58 -19.22
C LEU A 256 -12.29 -6.72 -18.95
N SER A 257 -13.34 -6.82 -19.76
CA SER A 257 -14.40 -7.82 -19.60
C SER A 257 -13.89 -9.26 -19.66
N ASP A 258 -12.87 -9.54 -20.48
CA ASP A 258 -12.18 -10.86 -20.54
C ASP A 258 -11.52 -11.28 -19.21
N TRP A 259 -11.27 -10.33 -18.30
CA TRP A 259 -10.75 -10.56 -16.96
C TRP A 259 -11.81 -10.37 -15.86
N GLY A 260 -13.09 -10.27 -16.22
CA GLY A 260 -14.20 -10.13 -15.28
C GLY A 260 -14.26 -8.78 -14.55
N VAL A 261 -13.68 -7.73 -15.14
CA VAL A 261 -13.65 -6.38 -14.55
C VAL A 261 -14.73 -5.53 -15.20
N GLU A 262 -15.78 -5.25 -14.43
CA GLU A 262 -16.90 -4.40 -14.86
C GLU A 262 -16.56 -2.91 -14.71
N PRO A 263 -16.81 -2.06 -15.72
CA PRO A 263 -16.38 -0.68 -15.68
C PRO A 263 -17.22 0.20 -14.75
N VAL A 264 -16.55 0.98 -13.91
CA VAL A 264 -17.11 2.20 -13.30
C VAL A 264 -17.02 3.31 -14.34
N ARG A 265 -18.14 3.59 -15.00
CA ARG A 265 -18.24 4.48 -16.16
C ARG A 265 -18.12 5.97 -15.82
N ILE A 266 -16.90 6.43 -15.55
CA ILE A 266 -16.61 7.81 -15.14
C ILE A 266 -16.90 8.89 -16.20
N GLU A 267 -17.27 8.52 -17.42
CA GLU A 267 -17.81 9.43 -18.43
C GLU A 267 -19.26 9.87 -18.12
N THR A 268 -19.93 9.17 -17.20
CA THR A 268 -21.30 9.48 -16.74
C THR A 268 -21.29 10.15 -15.36
N ALA A 269 -22.38 10.86 -15.01
CA ALA A 269 -22.51 11.46 -13.68
C ALA A 269 -22.64 10.39 -12.58
N GLU A 270 -23.38 9.32 -12.87
CA GLU A 270 -23.62 8.19 -11.98
C GLU A 270 -22.32 7.44 -11.69
N GLY A 271 -21.51 7.16 -12.73
CA GLY A 271 -20.21 6.51 -12.56
C GLY A 271 -19.20 7.38 -11.80
N LYS A 272 -19.20 8.71 -12.01
CA LYS A 272 -18.40 9.63 -11.18
C LYS A 272 -18.83 9.60 -9.71
N ALA A 273 -20.13 9.56 -9.43
CA ALA A 273 -20.65 9.48 -8.06
C ALA A 273 -20.26 8.16 -7.38
N GLU A 274 -20.37 7.04 -8.11
CA GLU A 274 -19.90 5.71 -7.69
C GLU A 274 -18.40 5.73 -7.33
N TYR A 275 -17.59 6.21 -8.25
CA TYR A 275 -16.14 6.30 -8.09
C TYR A 275 -15.77 7.11 -6.84
N VAL A 276 -16.35 8.29 -6.67
CA VAL A 276 -16.07 9.16 -5.50
C VAL A 276 -16.48 8.49 -4.19
N ARG A 277 -17.61 7.79 -4.16
CA ARG A 277 -18.06 7.08 -2.96
C ARG A 277 -17.03 6.03 -2.51
N ARG A 278 -16.55 5.21 -3.44
CA ARG A 278 -15.52 4.18 -3.16
C ARG A 278 -14.16 4.81 -2.85
N GLN A 279 -13.77 5.85 -3.59
CA GLN A 279 -12.52 6.59 -3.37
C GLN A 279 -12.41 7.18 -1.96
N ARG A 280 -13.52 7.67 -1.38
CA ARG A 280 -13.54 8.17 0.01
C ARG A 280 -13.22 7.09 1.03
N GLY A 281 -13.81 5.91 0.89
CA GLY A 281 -13.50 4.77 1.76
C GLY A 281 -12.02 4.36 1.68
N PHE A 282 -11.41 4.41 0.50
CA PHE A 282 -9.97 4.16 0.36
C PHE A 282 -9.10 5.27 0.98
N ALA A 283 -9.52 6.53 0.89
CA ALA A 283 -8.80 7.64 1.51
C ALA A 283 -8.78 7.50 3.05
N GLU A 284 -9.91 7.11 3.64
CA GLU A 284 -10.05 6.83 5.08
C GLU A 284 -9.16 5.66 5.52
N ARG A 285 -9.30 4.50 4.87
CA ARG A 285 -8.44 3.31 5.12
C ARG A 285 -6.96 3.63 4.96
N GLY A 286 -6.60 4.39 3.92
CA GLY A 286 -5.22 4.79 3.67
C GLY A 286 -4.67 5.70 4.76
N ASN A 287 -5.46 6.63 5.28
CA ASN A 287 -5.03 7.52 6.37
C ASN A 287 -4.88 6.79 7.71
N ASP A 288 -5.78 5.85 8.03
CA ASP A 288 -5.61 4.97 9.19
C ASP A 288 -4.27 4.22 9.12
N LEU A 289 -3.96 3.61 7.98
CA LEU A 289 -2.70 2.90 7.78
C LEU A 289 -1.48 3.82 7.84
N ARG A 290 -1.55 5.05 7.31
CA ARG A 290 -0.46 6.03 7.45
C ARG A 290 -0.15 6.34 8.91
N ALA A 291 -1.19 6.57 9.72
CA ALA A 291 -1.04 6.85 11.15
C ALA A 291 -0.42 5.65 11.88
N ARG A 292 -0.99 4.45 11.71
CA ARG A 292 -0.49 3.22 12.32
C ARG A 292 0.96 2.90 11.92
N ILE A 293 1.35 3.17 10.66
CA ILE A 293 2.73 2.99 10.22
C ILE A 293 3.65 3.99 10.92
N LEU A 294 3.29 5.27 10.96
CA LEU A 294 4.07 6.30 11.65
C LEU A 294 4.28 5.95 13.13
N ASP A 295 3.22 5.56 13.83
CA ASP A 295 3.28 5.17 15.24
C ASP A 295 4.17 3.94 15.47
N ALA A 296 4.18 2.99 14.54
CA ALA A 296 4.92 1.74 14.68
C ALA A 296 6.43 1.87 14.56
N TRP A 297 6.95 2.84 13.79
CA TRP A 297 8.40 2.99 13.55
C TRP A 297 9.02 4.27 14.14
N GLU A 298 8.20 5.23 14.56
CA GLU A 298 8.60 6.42 15.34
C GLU A 298 7.89 6.42 16.71
N PRO A 299 8.09 5.40 17.58
CA PRO A 299 7.51 5.45 18.91
C PRO A 299 8.02 6.71 19.62
N ALA A 300 7.12 7.43 20.29
CA ALA A 300 7.48 8.61 21.06
C ALA A 300 8.67 8.30 21.97
N PRO A 301 9.64 9.22 22.12
CA PRO A 301 10.75 9.00 23.05
C PRO A 301 10.17 8.67 24.41
N THR A 302 10.52 7.50 24.95
CA THR A 302 10.19 7.12 26.32
C THR A 302 10.74 8.20 27.24
N LEU A 303 9.84 8.98 27.84
CA LEU A 303 10.17 9.94 28.88
C LEU A 303 10.81 9.18 30.04
N GLY A 304 12.12 9.32 30.19
CA GLY A 304 12.85 9.00 31.42
C GLY A 304 13.27 7.54 31.59
N SER A 305 14.58 7.33 31.55
CA SER A 305 15.29 6.45 32.50
C SER A 305 15.99 7.32 33.52
#